data_AF-A0A2D7IIQ5-F1
#
_entry.id   AF-A0A2D7IIQ5-F1
#
_cell.length_a   1.000
_cell.length_b   1.000
_cell.length_c   1.000
_cell.angle_alpha   90.00
_cell.angle_beta   90.00
_cell.angle_gamma   90.00
#
_symmetry.space_group_name_H-M   'P 1'
#
loop_
_entity.id
_entity.type
_entity.pdbx_description
1 polymer ?
#
loop_
_entity_poly.entity_id
_entity_poly.type
_entity_poly.pdbx_seq_one_letter_code
_entity_poly.pdbx_strand_id
1 'polypeptide(L)'
;MIYPILYSFRRCPYAMRARMALAYSKISYEHREILLRDRPKSLYELSKKGTVPVLQLMDGTVIDESIDIMIWSIKQNDSNDWYKDECSLQDSMIKNNDNEFKYWLDRYKYHVRYEENSYEAYQNN
;
A
#
# COMPACT_ATOMS: atom_id res chain seq x y z
N MET A 1 15.71 -17.92 10.98
CA MET A 1 15.51 -17.64 9.54
C MET A 1 15.52 -16.15 9.35
N ILE A 2 16.19 -15.65 8.31
CA ILE A 2 16.18 -14.23 7.94
C ILE A 2 15.02 -14.06 6.97
N TYR A 3 14.11 -13.13 7.26
CA TYR A 3 12.94 -12.83 6.41
C TYR A 3 13.01 -11.38 5.95
N PRO A 4 12.40 -11.02 4.80
CA PRO A 4 12.10 -9.64 4.49
C PRO A 4 11.34 -8.97 5.64
N ILE A 5 11.55 -7.67 5.84
CA ILE A 5 10.88 -6.89 6.88
C ILE A 5 9.86 -5.98 6.23
N LEU A 6 8.59 -6.10 6.60
CA LEU A 6 7.53 -5.21 6.14
C LEU A 6 7.15 -4.24 7.26
N TYR A 7 7.41 -2.95 7.06
CA TYR A 7 6.80 -1.90 7.85
C TYR A 7 5.39 -1.64 7.33
N SER A 8 4.40 -1.76 8.23
CA SER A 8 2.99 -1.73 7.88
C SER A 8 2.18 -0.95 8.90
N PHE A 9 1.00 -0.50 8.49
CA PHE A 9 -0.02 0.02 9.39
C PHE A 9 -1.35 -0.65 9.09
N ARG A 10 -1.97 -1.26 10.10
CA ARG A 10 -3.18 -2.10 9.97
C ARG A 10 -4.34 -1.44 9.23
N ARG A 11 -4.47 -0.11 9.31
CA ARG A 11 -5.56 0.68 8.70
C ARG A 11 -5.14 1.47 7.45
N CYS A 12 -3.92 1.27 6.95
CA CYS A 12 -3.47 1.90 5.71
C CYS A 12 -3.88 1.03 4.50
N PRO A 13 -4.68 1.55 3.55
CA PRO A 13 -5.08 0.77 2.37
C PRO A 13 -3.89 0.38 1.49
N TYR A 14 -2.89 1.25 1.35
CA TYR A 14 -1.65 0.95 0.63
C TYR A 14 -0.86 -0.18 1.30
N ALA A 15 -0.81 -0.20 2.64
CA ALA A 15 -0.16 -1.28 3.37
C ALA A 15 -0.97 -2.59 3.36
N MET A 16 -2.30 -2.50 3.24
CA MET A 16 -3.15 -3.68 2.97
C MET A 16 -2.83 -4.29 1.62
N ARG A 17 -2.69 -3.49 0.54
CA ARG A 17 -2.28 -3.99 -0.80
C ARG A 17 -1.00 -4.80 -0.73
N ALA A 18 0.04 -4.24 -0.11
CA ALA A 18 1.33 -4.93 0.06
C ALA A 18 1.17 -6.27 0.81
N ARG A 19 0.43 -6.27 1.93
CA ARG A 19 0.18 -7.52 2.70
C ARG A 19 -0.59 -8.56 1.91
N MET A 20 -1.59 -8.14 1.14
CA MET A 20 -2.39 -9.04 0.29
C MET A 20 -1.52 -9.68 -0.80
N ALA A 21 -0.67 -8.89 -1.47
CA ALA A 21 0.22 -9.39 -2.50
C ALA A 21 1.27 -10.36 -1.95
N LEU A 22 1.91 -10.02 -0.82
CA LEU A 22 2.87 -10.90 -0.14
C LEU A 22 2.21 -12.22 0.28
N ALA A 23 0.99 -12.17 0.84
CA ALA A 23 0.25 -13.36 1.24
C ALA A 23 -0.13 -14.23 0.03
N TYR A 24 -0.63 -13.61 -1.05
CA TYR A 24 -0.96 -14.27 -2.31
C TYR A 24 0.25 -15.01 -2.89
N SER A 25 1.40 -14.34 -2.95
CA SER A 25 2.65 -14.90 -3.47
C SER A 25 3.36 -15.85 -2.50
N LYS A 26 2.74 -16.16 -1.35
CA LYS A 26 3.27 -17.08 -0.31
C LYS A 26 4.62 -16.64 0.26
N ILE A 27 4.86 -15.32 0.33
CA ILE A 27 6.10 -14.75 0.85
C ILE A 27 5.97 -14.57 2.37
N SER A 28 6.84 -15.22 3.14
CA SER A 28 6.97 -15.00 4.58
C SER A 28 7.81 -13.76 4.86
N TYR A 29 7.38 -12.94 5.82
CA TYR A 29 8.07 -11.71 6.21
C TYR A 29 7.92 -11.45 7.71
N GLU A 30 8.86 -10.69 8.28
CA GLU A 30 8.71 -10.09 9.60
C GLU A 30 7.79 -8.87 9.48
N HIS A 31 6.67 -8.88 10.20
CA HIS A 31 5.72 -7.75 10.21
C HIS A 31 6.11 -6.75 11.31
N ARG A 32 6.44 -5.52 10.91
CA ARG A 32 6.64 -4.39 11.81
C ARG A 32 5.46 -3.45 11.73
N GLU A 33 4.54 -3.60 12.68
CA GLU A 33 3.43 -2.66 12.84
C GLU A 33 3.96 -1.32 13.37
N ILE A 34 3.62 -0.22 12.70
CA ILE A 34 4.00 1.12 13.14
C ILE A 34 2.81 1.91 13.66
N LEU A 35 3.11 2.88 14.53
CA LEU A 35 2.18 3.90 14.94
C LEU A 35 2.47 5.18 14.15
N LEU A 36 1.52 5.65 13.33
CA LEU A 36 1.78 6.78 12.42
C LEU A 36 2.19 8.10 13.10
N ARG A 37 1.78 8.31 14.35
CA ARG A 37 2.13 9.48 15.19
C ARG A 37 3.51 9.35 15.85
N ASP A 38 4.08 8.16 15.86
CA ASP A 38 5.35 7.83 16.52
C ASP A 38 6.11 6.82 15.64
N ARG A 39 6.62 7.33 14.51
CA ARG A 39 7.27 6.51 13.49
C ARG A 39 8.70 6.19 13.93
N PRO A 40 9.12 4.92 13.89
CA PRO A 40 10.46 4.55 14.35
C PRO A 40 11.55 5.12 13.43
N LYS A 41 12.71 5.45 13.98
CA LYS A 41 13.88 5.93 13.21
C LYS A 41 14.27 4.95 12.10
N SER A 42 14.16 3.65 12.37
CA SER A 42 14.47 2.59 11.40
C SER A 42 13.60 2.64 10.14
N LEU A 43 12.40 3.21 10.19
CA LEU A 43 11.60 3.43 8.98
C LEU A 43 12.20 4.55 8.12
N TYR A 44 12.61 5.66 8.75
CA TYR A 44 13.21 6.81 8.05
C TYR A 44 14.58 6.48 7.46
N GLU A 45 15.33 5.60 8.12
CA GLU A 45 16.62 5.09 7.62
C GLU A 45 16.43 4.29 6.32
N LEU A 46 15.30 3.58 6.17
CA LEU A 46 14.99 2.81 4.97
C LEU A 46 14.32 3.64 3.87
N SER A 47 13.37 4.50 4.23
CA SER A 47 12.69 5.40 3.30
C SER A 47 12.59 6.80 3.89
N LYS A 48 13.20 7.76 3.19
CA LYS A 48 13.13 9.19 3.56
C LYS A 48 11.69 9.74 3.57
N LYS A 49 10.75 9.09 2.86
CA LYS A 49 9.32 9.44 2.87
C LYS A 49 8.72 9.23 4.26
N GLY A 50 9.23 8.23 5.00
CA GLY A 50 8.72 7.86 6.32
C GLY A 50 7.25 7.43 6.30
N THR A 51 6.75 6.96 5.16
CA THR A 51 5.38 6.44 4.96
C THR A 51 5.39 4.93 4.93
N VAL A 52 4.21 4.30 4.99
CA VAL A 52 4.07 2.84 4.85
C VAL A 52 3.13 2.51 3.70
N PRO A 53 3.33 1.36 3.03
CA PRO A 53 4.26 0.28 3.37
C PRO A 53 5.71 0.51 2.94
N VAL A 54 6.66 -0.16 3.62
CA VAL A 54 8.06 -0.28 3.19
C VAL A 54 8.50 -1.72 3.40
N LEU A 55 9.00 -2.37 2.35
CA LEU A 55 9.56 -3.71 2.39
C LEU A 55 11.07 -3.64 2.26
N GLN A 56 11.79 -4.20 3.23
CA GLN A 56 13.23 -4.43 3.15
C GLN A 56 13.48 -5.91 2.84
N LEU A 57 14.16 -6.20 1.73
CA LEU A 57 14.55 -7.54 1.34
C LEU A 57 15.81 -8.00 2.08
N MET A 58 16.10 -9.30 1.99
CA MET A 58 17.22 -9.92 2.71
C MET A 58 18.60 -9.44 2.22
N ASP A 59 18.68 -8.99 0.97
CA ASP A 59 19.88 -8.41 0.36
C ASP A 59 20.06 -6.91 0.69
N GLY A 60 19.13 -6.33 1.47
CA GLY A 60 19.13 -4.92 1.83
C GLY A 60 18.37 -4.02 0.84
N THR A 61 17.87 -4.55 -0.28
CA THR A 61 17.04 -3.78 -1.21
C THR A 61 15.78 -3.29 -0.51
N VAL A 62 15.40 -2.03 -0.76
CA VAL A 62 14.20 -1.40 -0.19
C VAL A 62 13.20 -1.11 -1.30
N ILE A 63 11.95 -1.50 -1.07
CA ILE A 63 10.79 -1.18 -1.91
C ILE A 63 9.81 -0.39 -1.04
N ASP A 64 9.63 0.89 -1.35
CA ASP A 64 8.90 1.84 -0.48
C ASP A 64 7.63 2.42 -1.11
N GLU A 65 7.09 1.72 -2.11
CA GLU A 65 5.78 1.98 -2.72
C GLU A 65 4.91 0.72 -2.73
N SER A 66 3.63 0.89 -2.42
CA SER A 66 2.71 -0.27 -2.29
C SER A 66 2.49 -1.03 -3.60
N ILE A 67 2.47 -0.33 -4.73
CA ILE A 67 2.35 -0.94 -6.06
C ILE A 67 3.61 -1.73 -6.42
N ASP A 68 4.80 -1.18 -6.10
CA ASP A 68 6.06 -1.85 -6.38
C ASP A 68 6.22 -3.11 -5.53
N ILE A 69 5.83 -3.07 -4.24
CA ILE A 69 5.80 -4.26 -3.38
C ILE A 69 4.83 -5.30 -3.96
N MET A 70 3.67 -4.87 -4.45
CA MET A 70 2.68 -5.77 -5.05
C MET A 70 3.24 -6.47 -6.29
N ILE A 71 3.74 -5.70 -7.25
CA ILE A 71 4.31 -6.23 -8.50
C ILE A 71 5.52 -7.11 -8.20
N TRP A 72 6.40 -6.69 -7.29
CA TRP A 72 7.56 -7.50 -6.88
C TRP A 72 7.13 -8.84 -6.30
N SER A 73 6.10 -8.84 -5.43
CA SER A 73 5.59 -10.06 -4.78
C SER A 73 5.03 -11.02 -5.82
N ILE A 74 4.13 -10.53 -6.69
CA ILE A 74 3.47 -11.33 -7.73
C ILE A 74 4.50 -11.96 -8.66
N LYS A 75 5.55 -11.22 -9.05
CA LYS A 75 6.65 -11.76 -9.86
C LYS A 75 7.41 -12.93 -9.22
N GLN A 76 7.38 -13.09 -7.89
CA GLN A 76 8.00 -14.25 -7.24
C GLN A 76 7.14 -15.51 -7.40
N ASN A 77 5.82 -15.35 -7.39
CA ASN A 77 4.86 -16.44 -7.47
C ASN A 77 3.46 -15.89 -7.79
N ASP A 78 3.00 -16.11 -9.02
CA ASP A 78 1.69 -15.70 -9.52
C ASP A 78 0.82 -16.93 -9.85
N SER A 79 0.35 -17.65 -8.84
CA SER A 79 -0.30 -18.95 -9.04
C SER A 79 -1.64 -18.92 -9.79
N ASN A 80 -2.30 -17.76 -9.82
CA ASN A 80 -3.61 -17.53 -10.45
C ASN A 80 -3.56 -16.43 -11.53
N ASP A 81 -2.37 -16.11 -12.06
CA ASP A 81 -2.18 -15.11 -13.12
C ASP A 81 -2.84 -13.74 -12.82
N TRP A 82 -2.68 -13.21 -11.59
CA TRP A 82 -3.23 -11.91 -11.17
C TRP A 82 -2.69 -10.75 -12.02
N TYR A 83 -1.47 -10.86 -12.57
CA TYR A 83 -0.80 -9.75 -13.24
C TYR A 83 -0.01 -10.21 -14.48
N LYS A 84 -0.72 -10.53 -15.57
CA LYS A 84 -0.14 -11.15 -16.77
C LYS A 84 -0.58 -10.57 -18.12
N ASP A 85 -1.89 -10.60 -18.40
CA ASP A 85 -2.40 -10.33 -19.76
C ASP A 85 -2.84 -8.87 -19.97
N GLU A 86 -3.42 -8.24 -18.95
CA GLU A 86 -3.98 -6.87 -19.04
C GLU A 86 -3.30 -5.89 -18.08
N CYS A 87 -2.00 -6.06 -17.82
CA CYS A 87 -1.25 -5.28 -16.82
C CYS A 87 -1.45 -3.76 -16.96
N SER A 88 -1.44 -3.23 -18.19
CA SER A 88 -1.66 -1.79 -18.43
C SER A 88 -3.05 -1.31 -18.01
N LEU A 89 -4.09 -2.13 -18.23
CA LEU A 89 -5.45 -1.81 -17.79
C LEU A 89 -5.56 -1.93 -16.26
N GLN A 90 -4.98 -2.99 -15.68
CA GLN A 90 -4.93 -3.20 -14.24
C GLN A 90 -4.23 -2.04 -13.52
N ASP A 91 -3.07 -1.60 -14.04
CA ASP A 91 -2.34 -0.44 -13.54
C ASP A 91 -3.17 0.84 -13.62
N SER A 92 -3.90 1.03 -14.72
CA SER A 92 -4.81 2.18 -14.87
C SER A 92 -5.93 2.16 -13.83
N MET A 93 -6.53 0.98 -13.56
CA MET A 93 -7.56 0.82 -12.54
C MET A 93 -7.01 1.09 -11.13
N ILE A 94 -5.80 0.59 -10.83
CA ILE A 94 -5.14 0.85 -9.55
C ILE A 94 -4.82 2.34 -9.40
N LYS A 95 -4.30 2.97 -10.45
CA LYS A 95 -4.03 4.41 -10.48
C LYS A 95 -5.31 5.21 -10.27
N ASN A 96 -6.42 4.81 -10.89
CA ASN A 96 -7.71 5.49 -10.69
C ASN A 96 -8.18 5.37 -9.23
N ASN A 97 -8.06 4.18 -8.64
CA ASN A 97 -8.38 3.94 -7.24
C ASN A 97 -7.52 4.82 -6.30
N ASP A 98 -6.22 4.93 -6.57
CA ASP A 98 -5.27 5.63 -5.70
C ASP A 98 -5.34 7.15 -5.82
N ASN A 99 -5.96 7.65 -6.89
CA ASN A 99 -6.12 9.08 -7.15
C ASN A 99 -7.60 9.49 -7.03
N GLU A 100 -8.38 9.37 -8.11
CA GLU A 100 -9.74 9.93 -8.19
C GLU A 100 -10.66 9.38 -7.11
N PHE A 101 -10.71 8.05 -6.95
CA PHE A 101 -11.55 7.44 -5.91
C PHE A 101 -11.09 7.84 -4.51
N LYS A 102 -9.77 7.83 -4.26
CA LYS A 102 -9.21 8.19 -2.96
C LYS A 102 -9.52 9.65 -2.58
N TYR A 103 -9.49 10.55 -3.56
CA TYR A 103 -9.84 11.95 -3.38
C TYR A 103 -11.28 12.11 -2.86
N TRP A 104 -12.24 11.47 -3.53
CA TRP A 104 -13.65 11.51 -3.12
C TRP A 104 -13.88 10.79 -1.80
N LEU A 105 -13.25 9.64 -1.60
CA LEU A 105 -13.33 8.88 -0.35
C LEU A 105 -12.86 9.71 0.86
N ASP A 106 -11.77 10.46 0.73
CA ASP A 106 -11.29 11.32 1.82
C ASP A 106 -12.27 12.46 2.14
N ARG A 107 -12.85 13.07 1.10
CA ARG A 107 -13.83 14.15 1.28
C ARG A 107 -15.13 13.66 1.88
N TYR A 108 -15.60 12.49 1.48
CA TYR A 108 -16.73 11.82 2.12
C TYR A 108 -16.44 11.48 3.59
N LYS A 109 -15.32 10.77 3.85
CA LYS A 109 -14.98 10.28 5.18
C LYS A 109 -14.66 11.39 6.17
N TYR A 110 -14.03 12.46 5.71
CA TYR A 110 -13.60 13.59 6.54
C TYR A 110 -14.33 14.88 6.13
N HIS A 111 -15.59 14.79 5.69
CA HIS A 111 -16.40 15.91 5.20
C HIS A 111 -16.39 17.14 6.12
N VAL A 112 -16.31 16.95 7.44
CA VAL A 112 -16.17 18.03 8.43
C VAL A 112 -14.93 18.92 8.23
N ARG A 113 -13.96 18.50 7.42
CA ARG A 113 -12.76 19.27 7.04
C ARG A 113 -12.89 19.94 5.67
N TYR A 114 -14.00 19.72 4.98
CA TYR A 114 -14.26 20.11 3.60
C TYR A 114 -15.65 20.72 3.51
N GLU A 115 -15.75 21.99 3.88
CA GLU A 115 -17.03 22.70 4.02
C GLU A 115 -17.68 23.06 2.65
N GLU A 116 -17.03 22.71 1.54
CA GLU A 116 -17.50 23.07 0.20
C GLU A 116 -18.76 22.29 -0.24
N ASN A 117 -19.01 21.10 0.32
CA ASN A 117 -20.22 20.31 0.04
C ASN A 117 -20.74 19.58 1.29
N SER A 118 -21.98 19.08 1.22
CA SER A 118 -22.56 18.25 2.28
C SER A 118 -22.00 16.82 2.28
N TYR A 119 -22.24 16.09 3.37
CA TYR A 119 -21.93 14.67 3.47
C TYR A 119 -22.57 13.86 2.33
N GLU A 120 -23.86 14.07 2.07
CA GLU A 120 -24.62 13.38 1.02
C GLU A 120 -24.11 13.73 -0.38
N ALA A 121 -23.69 14.98 -0.59
CA ALA A 121 -23.09 15.40 -1.84
C ALA A 121 -21.77 14.65 -2.09
N TYR A 122 -20.88 14.54 -1.09
CA TYR A 122 -19.65 13.76 -1.24
C TYR A 122 -19.88 12.25 -1.35
N GLN A 123 -20.96 11.71 -0.78
CA GLN A 123 -21.29 10.28 -0.90
C GLN A 123 -21.72 9.88 -2.32
N ASN A 124 -22.34 10.79 -3.07
CA ASN A 124 -22.89 10.53 -4.39
C ASN A 124 -21.91 10.79 -5.56
N ASN A 125 -20.69 11.23 -5.27
CA ASN A 125 -19.60 11.37 -6.24
C ASN A 125 -18.65 10.17 -6.15
#